data_AF-A0A1Q5AZB2-F1
#
_entry.id   AF-A0A1Q5AZB2-F1
#
_cell.length_a   1.000
_cell.length_b   1.000
_cell.length_c   1.000
_cell.angle_alpha   90.00
_cell.angle_beta   90.00
_cell.angle_gamma   90.00
#
_symmetry.space_group_name_H-M   'P 1'
#
loop_
_entity.id
_entity.type
_entity.pdbx_description
1 polymer ?
#
loop_
_entity_poly.entity_id
_entity_poly.type
_entity_poly.pdbx_seq_one_letter_code
_entity_poly.pdbx_strand_id
1 'polypeptide(L)'
;MFWYGAVDIDRKHLVVWVLLAGSPSRLPAWYFPSKDRADYRYDPELLAEIERMRDTVVACFAQEGWPDSERVDVGFDSEARVTDGGGWHYFK
;
A
#
# COMPACT_ATOMS: atom_id res chain seq x y z
N MET A 1 -6.60 21.88 -18.38
CA MET A 1 -7.70 22.05 -17.41
C MET A 1 -8.16 20.66 -17.03
N PHE A 2 -7.63 20.11 -15.93
CA PHE A 2 -7.98 18.76 -15.48
C PHE A 2 -9.18 18.85 -14.55
N TRP A 3 -10.30 18.28 -15.01
CA TRP A 3 -11.51 18.14 -14.22
C TRP A 3 -11.37 16.86 -13.39
N TYR A 4 -11.01 16.98 -12.11
CA TYR A 4 -11.24 15.88 -11.17
C TYR A 4 -12.72 15.93 -10.76
N GLY A 5 -13.57 15.35 -11.61
CA GLY A 5 -14.90 14.93 -11.15
C GLY A 5 -14.69 13.88 -10.07
N ALA A 6 -15.36 14.02 -8.92
CA ALA A 6 -15.38 12.99 -7.90
C ALA A 6 -16.01 11.74 -8.52
N VAL A 7 -15.17 10.82 -9.00
CA VAL A 7 -15.59 9.49 -9.42
C VAL A 7 -16.01 8.75 -8.16
N ASP A 8 -17.22 8.18 -8.17
CA ASP A 8 -17.64 7.24 -7.15
C ASP A 8 -16.75 5.99 -7.33
N ILE A 9 -15.69 5.90 -6.53
CA ILE A 9 -14.79 4.76 -6.55
C ILE A 9 -15.56 3.63 -5.88
N ASP A 10 -15.99 2.66 -6.69
CA ASP A 10 -16.56 1.41 -6.18
C ASP A 10 -15.66 0.89 -5.07
N ARG A 11 -16.26 0.55 -3.92
CA ARG A 11 -15.54 0.17 -2.69
C ARG A 11 -14.56 -0.98 -2.90
N LYS A 12 -14.77 -1.80 -3.93
CA LYS A 12 -13.85 -2.88 -4.35
C LYS A 12 -12.54 -2.39 -4.99
N HIS A 13 -12.43 -1.10 -5.29
CA HIS A 13 -11.25 -0.45 -5.87
C HIS A 13 -10.52 0.43 -4.85
N LEU A 14 -10.82 0.28 -3.55
CA LEU A 14 -10.09 0.98 -2.51
C LEU A 14 -8.65 0.46 -2.43
N VAL A 15 -7.70 1.36 -2.71
CA VAL A 15 -6.29 1.14 -2.49
C VAL A 15 -5.81 2.07 -1.37
N VAL A 16 -5.20 1.50 -0.35
CA VAL A 16 -4.52 2.24 0.71
C VAL A 16 -3.02 2.20 0.49
N TRP A 17 -2.41 3.38 0.52
CA TRP A 17 -0.98 3.54 0.38
C TRP A 17 -0.32 3.83 1.72
N VAL A 18 0.68 3.03 2.07
CA VAL A 18 1.49 3.20 3.28
C VAL A 18 2.88 3.69 2.89
N LEU A 19 3.28 4.84 3.44
CA LEU A 19 4.64 5.36 3.30
C LEU A 19 5.58 4.65 4.27
N LEU A 20 6.60 4.00 3.72
CA LEU A 20 7.71 3.46 4.49
C LEU A 20 8.82 4.50 4.56
N ALA A 21 9.06 5.02 5.76
CA ALA A 21 10.14 5.96 6.07
C ALA A 21 11.26 5.25 6.86
N GLY A 22 12.51 5.59 6.57
CA GLY A 22 13.68 4.93 7.17
C GLY A 22 14.79 4.63 6.15
N SER A 23 15.73 3.74 6.50
CA SER A 23 16.89 3.45 5.64
C SER A 23 16.47 2.93 4.26
N PRO A 24 16.74 3.66 3.16
CA PRO A 24 16.24 3.31 1.82
C PRO A 24 16.71 1.96 1.31
N SER A 25 17.92 1.55 1.69
CA SER A 25 18.52 0.26 1.28
C SER A 25 17.77 -0.97 1.80
N ARG A 26 16.92 -0.79 2.83
CA ARG A 26 16.12 -1.86 3.41
C ARG A 26 14.68 -1.85 2.90
N LEU A 27 14.22 -0.82 2.22
CA LEU A 27 12.81 -0.66 1.85
C LEU A 27 12.60 -0.94 0.36
N PRO A 28 11.53 -1.65 -0.02
CA PRO A 28 11.17 -1.75 -1.42
C PRO A 28 10.74 -0.37 -1.94
N ALA A 29 11.17 -0.01 -3.15
CA ALA A 29 10.73 1.24 -3.78
C ALA A 29 9.21 1.30 -3.91
N TRP A 30 8.60 0.17 -4.30
CA TRP A 30 7.17 -0.02 -4.38
C TRP A 30 6.88 -1.51 -4.19
N TYR A 31 5.99 -1.85 -3.27
CA TYR A 31 5.60 -3.23 -2.99
C TYR A 31 4.08 -3.40 -2.76
N PHE A 32 3.54 -4.49 -3.28
CA PHE A 32 2.20 -4.98 -2.95
C PHE A 32 2.34 -6.41 -2.42
N PRO A 33 2.01 -6.67 -1.14
CA PRO A 33 2.05 -8.02 -0.60
C PRO A 33 1.02 -8.89 -1.31
N SER A 34 1.46 -10.02 -1.86
CA SER A 34 0.57 -11.04 -2.42
C SER A 34 0.60 -12.26 -1.52
N LYS A 35 -0.57 -12.70 -1.04
CA LYS A 35 -0.69 -13.91 -0.21
C LYS A 35 -0.23 -15.18 -0.96
N ASP A 36 -0.22 -15.14 -2.29
CA ASP A 36 0.04 -16.30 -3.14
C ASP A 36 1.50 -16.40 -3.61
N ARG A 37 2.36 -15.43 -3.24
CA ARG A 37 3.72 -15.37 -3.77
C ARG A 37 4.74 -14.89 -2.74
N ALA A 38 5.60 -15.81 -2.31
CA ALA A 38 6.82 -15.46 -1.59
C ALA A 38 7.76 -14.62 -2.47
N ASP A 39 8.21 -13.48 -1.97
CA ASP A 39 9.15 -12.59 -2.65
C ASP A 39 10.54 -12.64 -2.01
N TYR A 40 11.35 -13.61 -2.43
CA TYR A 40 12.70 -13.85 -1.89
C TYR A 40 13.72 -12.73 -2.16
N ARG A 41 13.33 -11.63 -2.83
CA ARG A 41 14.20 -10.48 -3.10
C ARG A 41 14.43 -9.60 -1.87
N TYR A 42 13.55 -9.70 -0.89
CA TYR A 42 13.58 -8.86 0.31
C TYR A 42 13.86 -9.70 1.55
N ASP A 43 14.34 -9.01 2.59
CA ASP A 43 14.58 -9.61 3.88
C ASP A 43 13.27 -10.18 4.48
N PRO A 44 13.26 -11.41 5.02
CA PRO A 44 12.06 -12.02 5.58
C PRO A 44 11.46 -11.26 6.77
N GLU A 45 12.27 -10.61 7.61
CA GLU A 45 11.77 -9.84 8.75
C GLU A 45 11.04 -8.59 8.27
N LEU A 46 11.58 -7.93 7.24
CA LEU A 46 10.93 -6.81 6.57
C LEU A 46 9.58 -7.23 5.96
N LEU A 47 9.53 -8.36 5.25
CA LEU A 47 8.29 -8.84 4.65
C LEU A 47 7.24 -9.15 5.71
N ALA A 48 7.64 -9.79 6.81
CA ALA A 48 6.74 -10.05 7.93
C ALA A 48 6.23 -8.76 8.59
N GLU A 49 7.06 -7.71 8.65
CA GLU A 49 6.63 -6.39 9.13
C GLU A 49 5.60 -5.74 8.20
N ILE A 50 5.87 -5.75 6.90
CA ILE A 50 4.95 -5.25 5.87
C ILE A 50 3.60 -6.00 5.93
N GLU A 51 3.63 -7.32 6.07
CA GLU A 51 2.43 -8.14 6.22
C GLU A 51 1.62 -7.76 7.47
N ARG A 52 2.28 -7.56 8.62
CA ARG A 52 1.60 -7.08 9.84
C ARG A 52 0.97 -5.70 9.66
N MET A 53 1.64 -4.78 8.96
CA MET A 53 1.09 -3.47 8.65
C MET A 53 -0.16 -3.58 7.76
N ARG A 54 -0.11 -4.43 6.72
CA ARG A 54 -1.26 -4.72 5.85
C ARG A 54 -2.44 -5.25 6.67
N ASP A 55 -2.20 -6.25 7.51
CA ASP A 55 -3.26 -6.87 8.30
C ASP A 55 -3.86 -5.89 9.32
N THR A 56 -3.04 -4.99 9.87
CA THR A 56 -3.51 -3.90 10.73
C THR A 56 -4.47 -2.97 9.98
N VAL A 57 -4.10 -2.53 8.77
CA VAL A 57 -4.96 -1.67 7.93
C VAL A 57 -6.28 -2.38 7.63
N VAL A 58 -6.24 -3.64 7.19
CA VAL A 58 -7.44 -4.43 6.89
C VAL A 58 -8.32 -4.60 8.13
N ALA A 59 -7.73 -4.86 9.30
CA ALA A 59 -8.45 -4.98 10.56
C ALA A 59 -9.14 -3.66 10.96
N CYS A 60 -8.48 -2.52 10.78
CA CYS A 60 -9.09 -1.21 11.02
C CYS A 60 -10.32 -0.99 10.12
N PHE A 61 -10.22 -1.28 8.82
CA PHE A 61 -11.39 -1.18 7.92
C PHE A 61 -12.51 -2.12 8.33
N ALA A 62 -12.19 -3.35 8.75
CA ALA A 62 -13.19 -4.31 9.23
C ALA A 62 -13.91 -3.80 10.48
N GLN A 63 -13.17 -3.22 11.44
CA GLN A 63 -13.72 -2.66 12.68
C GLN A 63 -14.65 -1.49 12.43
N GLU A 64 -14.35 -0.65 11.44
CA GLU A 64 -15.20 0.47 11.02
C GLU A 64 -16.38 0.05 10.11
N GLY A 65 -16.57 -1.26 9.88
CA GLY A 65 -17.69 -1.80 9.10
C GLY A 65 -17.55 -1.60 7.58
N TRP A 66 -16.32 -1.45 7.08
CA TRP A 66 -16.08 -1.37 5.64
C TRP A 66 -16.51 -2.68 4.95
N PRO A 67 -17.35 -2.62 3.90
CA PRO A 67 -17.74 -3.81 3.14
C PRO A 67 -16.53 -4.43 2.45
N ASP A 68 -16.43 -5.76 2.50
CA ASP A 68 -15.35 -6.50 1.86
C ASP A 68 -13.94 -5.99 2.26
N SER A 69 -13.72 -5.70 3.54
CA SER A 69 -12.43 -5.20 4.07
C SER A 69 -11.21 -6.04 3.64
N GLU A 70 -11.39 -7.35 3.43
CA GLU A 70 -10.33 -8.24 2.94
C GLU A 70 -9.88 -7.95 1.50
N ARG A 71 -10.69 -7.22 0.72
CA ARG A 71 -10.42 -6.80 -0.66
C ARG A 71 -9.78 -5.42 -0.74
N VAL A 72 -9.51 -4.77 0.39
CA VAL A 72 -8.72 -3.53 0.41
C VAL A 72 -7.31 -3.84 -0.02
N ASP A 73 -6.89 -3.27 -1.14
CA ASP A 73 -5.51 -3.39 -1.62
C ASP A 73 -4.63 -2.45 -0.80
N VAL A 74 -3.60 -2.99 -0.15
CA VAL A 74 -2.64 -2.19 0.63
C VAL A 74 -1.30 -2.21 -0.08
N GLY A 75 -0.94 -1.05 -0.64
CA GLY A 75 0.34 -0.82 -1.30
C GLY A 75 1.32 -0.12 -0.36
N PHE A 76 2.60 -0.42 -0.53
CA PHE A 76 3.70 0.16 0.24
C PHE A 76 4.65 0.87 -0.71
N ASP A 77 5.10 2.03 -0.26
CA ASP A 77 5.94 2.91 -1.07
C ASP A 77 7.04 3.51 -0.20
N SER A 78 8.28 3.53 -0.69
CA SER A 78 9.38 4.10 0.09
C SER A 78 9.45 5.62 -0.06
N GLU A 79 9.79 6.29 1.04
CA GLU A 79 10.03 7.73 1.06
C GLU A 79 11.06 8.18 0.01
N ALA A 80 12.11 7.37 -0.21
CA ALA A 80 13.11 7.64 -1.24
C ALA A 80 12.47 7.71 -2.63
N ARG A 81 11.66 6.72 -3.02
CA ARG A 81 10.99 6.72 -4.33
C ARG A 81 9.96 7.84 -4.45
N VAL A 82 9.17 8.12 -3.41
CA VAL A 82 8.23 9.26 -3.39
C VAL A 82 8.98 10.57 -3.61
N THR A 83 10.09 10.77 -2.91
CA THR A 83 10.88 12.02 -2.95
C THR A 83 11.55 12.19 -4.32
N ASP A 84 12.24 11.16 -4.79
CA ASP A 84 12.93 11.17 -6.09
C ASP A 84 11.94 11.33 -7.25
N GLY A 85 10.75 10.73 -7.11
CA GLY A 85 9.68 10.82 -8.10
C GLY A 85 8.93 12.16 -8.08
N GLY A 86 9.14 13.01 -7.06
CA GLY A 86 8.39 14.26 -6.91
C GLY A 86 6.95 14.10 -6.45
N GLY A 87 6.62 12.99 -5.76
CA GLY A 87 5.34 12.81 -5.07
C GLY A 87 4.63 11.46 -5.31
N TRP A 88 3.38 11.44 -4.87
CA TRP A 88 2.46 10.31 -4.93
C TRP A 88 1.86 10.22 -6.36
N HIS A 89 2.32 9.26 -7.19
CA HIS A 89 1.91 9.11 -8.61
C HIS A 89 0.91 7.97 -8.84
N TYR A 90 -0.15 7.88 -8.05
CA TYR A 90 -1.07 6.72 -8.08
C TYR A 90 -2.31 6.92 -8.96
N PHE A 91 -2.53 8.14 -9.44
CA PHE A 91 -3.62 8.48 -10.33
C PHE A 91 -3.04 9.24 -11.52
N LYS A 92 -2.95 8.56 -12.66
CA LYS A 92 -2.73 9.19 -13.97
C LYS A 92 -4.00 9.08 -14.79
#